data_AF-A0AAV5FBJ2-F1
#
_entry.id   AF-A0AAV5FBJ2-F1
#
_cell.length_a   1.000
_cell.length_b   1.000
_cell.length_c   1.000
_cell.angle_alpha   90.00
_cell.angle_beta   90.00
_cell.angle_gamma   90.00
#
_symmetry.space_group_name_H-M   'P 1'
#
loop_
_entity.id
_entity.type
_entity.pdbx_description
1 polymer ?
#
loop_
_entity_poly.entity_id
_entity_poly.type
_entity_poly.pdbx_seq_one_letter_code
_entity_poly.pdbx_strand_id
1 'polypeptide(L)'
;MASTRMHFADPHPLVRSQYSSTASHVCDLCRSRLAGLIGYRCDACNFDAHEACADYFKKSITFFAHPWHALGLSRIPISSTGLSWTCDLCREDCGPGSFVYCCAQCGFVVHPLCTLLPQVIHSSLHIQHYLHMVPATGNCSGCREALPVWHYRCGLCAFNLHIACVSGGGGGGGGGGGGGGGGGGGGSGVGGSNLGNRVAKYLIKQSFKLAIDAATGGMASAVMGVLPADSDDYS
;
A
#
# COMPACT_ATOMS: atom_id res chain seq x y z
N MET A 1 21.50 0.76 -28.25
CA MET A 1 20.86 2.07 -27.98
C MET A 1 20.06 1.93 -26.70
N ALA A 2 20.17 2.88 -25.77
CA ALA A 2 19.34 2.85 -24.56
C ALA A 2 17.86 3.01 -24.96
N SER A 3 17.00 2.09 -24.52
CA SER A 3 15.56 2.19 -24.79
C SER A 3 14.97 3.29 -23.93
N THR A 4 14.26 4.24 -24.55
CA THR A 4 13.64 5.38 -23.84
C THR A 4 12.14 5.41 -24.04
N ARG A 5 11.42 5.93 -23.06
CA ARG A 5 9.95 6.03 -23.04
C ARG A 5 9.50 7.38 -22.52
N MET A 6 8.48 7.97 -23.15
CA MET A 6 7.75 9.10 -22.56
C MET A 6 6.70 8.59 -21.57
N HIS A 7 6.54 9.27 -20.43
CA HIS A 7 5.55 8.90 -19.42
C HIS A 7 4.80 10.13 -18.91
N PHE A 8 3.50 10.05 -18.69
CA PHE A 8 2.70 11.23 -18.31
C PHE A 8 3.05 11.80 -16.92
N ALA A 9 3.70 11.00 -16.06
CA ALA A 9 4.13 11.43 -14.73
C ALA A 9 5.47 12.18 -14.72
N ASP A 10 6.20 12.20 -15.84
CA ASP A 10 7.47 12.91 -15.97
C ASP A 10 7.63 13.52 -17.37
N PRO A 11 7.94 14.82 -17.51
CA PRO A 11 8.01 15.46 -18.83
C PRO A 11 9.23 15.03 -19.65
N HIS A 12 10.22 14.36 -19.06
CA HIS A 12 11.43 13.92 -19.76
C HIS A 12 11.33 12.46 -20.25
N PRO A 13 12.10 12.09 -21.28
CA PRO A 13 12.25 10.70 -21.67
C PRO A 13 12.85 9.89 -20.51
N LEU A 14 12.14 8.86 -20.09
CA LEU A 14 12.65 7.91 -19.11
C LEU A 14 13.57 6.91 -19.80
N VAL A 15 14.77 6.72 -19.26
CA VAL A 15 15.74 5.75 -19.74
C VAL A 15 15.48 4.42 -19.06
N ARG A 16 15.42 3.34 -19.85
CA ARG A 16 15.36 1.99 -19.30
C ARG A 16 16.69 1.63 -18.64
N SER A 17 16.66 1.36 -17.35
CA SER A 17 17.85 1.18 -16.50
C SER A 17 17.75 -0.09 -15.67
N GLN A 18 18.87 -0.79 -15.53
CA GLN A 18 19.00 -1.90 -14.60
C GLN A 18 19.53 -1.38 -13.26
N TYR A 19 18.75 -1.59 -12.20
CA TYR A 19 19.12 -1.15 -10.86
C TYR A 19 20.00 -2.21 -10.20
N SER A 20 21.05 -1.76 -9.51
CA SER A 20 21.90 -2.64 -8.69
C SER A 20 21.05 -3.38 -7.64
N SER A 21 21.45 -4.60 -7.28
CA SER A 21 20.85 -5.36 -6.17
C SER A 21 21.02 -4.67 -4.81
N THR A 22 22.00 -3.78 -4.68
CA THR A 22 22.26 -2.96 -3.48
C THR A 22 21.64 -1.58 -3.54
N ALA A 23 20.90 -1.25 -4.62
CA ALA A 23 20.36 0.08 -4.80
C ALA A 23 19.23 0.40 -3.81
N SER A 24 19.22 1.62 -3.27
CA SER A 24 18.17 2.11 -2.37
C SER A 24 16.97 2.72 -3.10
N HIS A 25 16.95 2.70 -4.43
CA HIS A 25 15.89 3.28 -5.25
C HIS A 25 14.53 2.60 -4.98
N VAL A 26 13.49 3.42 -4.98
CA VAL A 26 12.09 3.02 -4.83
C VAL A 26 11.29 3.59 -5.98
N CYS A 27 10.31 2.86 -6.48
CA CYS A 27 9.44 3.37 -7.52
C CYS A 27 8.54 4.48 -6.96
N ASP A 28 8.46 5.61 -7.67
CA ASP A 28 7.66 6.76 -7.25
C ASP A 28 6.15 6.53 -7.30
N LEU A 29 5.69 5.63 -8.18
CA LEU A 29 4.27 5.33 -8.35
C LEU A 29 3.74 4.40 -7.26
N CYS A 30 4.55 3.44 -6.82
CA CYS A 30 4.08 2.33 -6.00
C CYS A 30 4.87 2.18 -4.68
N ARG A 31 5.97 2.94 -4.52
CA ARG A 31 6.82 3.02 -3.32
C ARG A 31 7.53 1.71 -2.93
N SER A 32 7.51 0.70 -3.80
CA SER A 32 8.31 -0.53 -3.62
C SER A 32 9.73 -0.38 -4.16
N ARG A 33 10.64 -1.18 -3.61
CA ARG A 33 12.05 -1.21 -4.01
C ARG A 33 12.23 -1.59 -5.47
N LEU A 34 13.25 -1.00 -6.09
CA LEU A 34 13.71 -1.30 -7.44
C LEU A 34 15.00 -2.14 -7.48
N ALA A 35 15.60 -2.39 -6.32
CA ALA A 35 16.85 -3.14 -6.20
C ALA A 35 16.84 -4.45 -7.00
N GLY A 36 17.81 -4.63 -7.90
CA GLY A 36 17.96 -5.82 -8.75
C GLY A 36 16.95 -5.95 -9.89
N LEU A 37 16.01 -5.01 -10.05
CA LEU A 37 15.00 -5.02 -11.10
C LEU A 37 15.40 -4.14 -12.29
N ILE A 38 14.69 -4.30 -13.40
CA ILE A 38 14.73 -3.36 -14.52
C ILE A 38 13.54 -2.41 -14.39
N GLY A 39 13.79 -1.14 -14.68
CA GLY A 39 12.77 -0.11 -14.66
C GLY A 39 13.15 1.07 -15.53
N TYR A 40 12.43 2.16 -15.34
CA TYR A 40 12.63 3.42 -16.01
C TYR A 40 13.16 4.44 -15.01
N ARG A 41 14.14 5.23 -15.43
CA ARG A 41 14.76 6.30 -14.63
C ARG A 41 14.83 7.60 -15.42
N CYS A 42 14.52 8.70 -14.77
CA CYS A 42 14.90 10.04 -15.21
C CYS A 42 15.86 10.64 -14.20
N ASP A 43 17.12 10.85 -14.61
CA ASP A 43 18.11 11.47 -13.74
C ASP A 43 17.81 12.95 -13.48
N ALA A 44 17.18 13.66 -14.44
CA ALA A 44 16.87 15.08 -14.31
C ALA A 44 15.83 15.37 -13.21
N CYS A 45 14.81 14.52 -13.10
CA CYS A 45 13.75 14.64 -12.09
C CYS A 45 13.97 13.73 -10.87
N ASN A 46 14.98 12.86 -10.91
CA ASN A 46 15.14 11.73 -10.01
C ASN A 46 13.83 10.94 -9.87
N PHE A 47 13.21 10.61 -11.02
CA PHE A 47 12.00 9.81 -11.10
C PHE A 47 12.37 8.36 -11.43
N ASP A 48 11.89 7.42 -10.64
CA ASP A 48 12.15 6.01 -10.78
C ASP A 48 10.83 5.22 -10.86
N ALA A 49 10.69 4.30 -11.82
CA ALA A 49 9.50 3.46 -11.94
C ALA A 49 9.82 2.04 -12.36
N HIS A 50 9.07 1.06 -11.82
CA HIS A 50 9.04 -0.28 -12.43
C HIS A 50 8.46 -0.17 -13.84
N GLU A 51 8.91 -1.03 -14.77
CA GLU A 51 8.32 -1.10 -16.11
C GLU A 51 6.81 -1.32 -16.04
N ALA A 52 6.40 -2.32 -15.24
CA ALA A 52 4.99 -2.64 -15.01
C ALA A 52 4.19 -1.48 -14.39
N CYS A 53 4.79 -0.70 -13.48
CA CYS A 53 4.07 0.44 -12.87
C CYS A 53 3.87 1.57 -13.88
N ALA A 54 4.88 1.84 -14.71
CA ALA A 54 4.78 2.84 -15.77
C ALA A 54 3.78 2.44 -16.86
N ASP A 55 3.55 1.14 -17.08
CA ASP A 55 2.54 0.63 -18.01
C ASP A 55 1.14 0.58 -17.43
N TYR A 56 1.01 0.12 -16.19
CA TYR A 56 -0.26 -0.12 -15.55
C TYR A 56 -0.97 1.18 -15.18
N PHE A 57 -0.29 2.06 -14.44
CA PHE A 57 -0.92 3.28 -13.94
C PHE A 57 -1.16 4.27 -15.07
N LYS A 58 -2.30 4.93 -15.05
CA LYS A 58 -2.75 5.85 -16.09
C LYS A 58 -2.87 7.26 -15.53
N LYS A 59 -2.87 8.25 -16.41
CA LYS A 59 -3.04 9.66 -16.02
C LYS A 59 -4.36 9.88 -15.28
N SER A 60 -5.41 9.16 -15.66
CA SER A 60 -6.70 9.20 -14.99
C SER A 60 -7.40 7.84 -15.02
N ILE A 61 -8.16 7.54 -13.98
CA ILE A 61 -8.89 6.29 -13.80
C ILE A 61 -10.31 6.54 -13.29
N THR A 62 -11.23 5.63 -13.58
CA THR A 62 -12.47 5.46 -12.81
C THR A 62 -12.22 4.48 -11.67
N PHE A 63 -12.79 4.73 -10.48
CA PHE A 63 -12.55 3.89 -9.32
C PHE A 63 -13.84 3.53 -8.59
N PHE A 64 -14.04 2.26 -8.21
CA PHE A 64 -15.31 1.79 -7.66
C PHE A 64 -15.69 2.48 -6.34
N ALA A 65 -14.70 2.88 -5.54
CA ALA A 65 -14.93 3.57 -4.27
C ALA A 65 -15.28 5.06 -4.47
N HIS A 66 -15.09 5.58 -5.68
CA HIS A 66 -15.40 6.96 -6.06
C HIS A 66 -15.86 7.02 -7.53
N PRO A 67 -17.04 6.46 -7.89
CA PRO A 67 -17.43 6.24 -9.28
C PRO A 67 -17.95 7.52 -9.97
N TRP A 68 -18.26 8.57 -9.20
CA TRP A 68 -18.89 9.79 -9.73
C TRP A 68 -17.92 10.69 -10.51
N HIS A 69 -16.62 10.62 -10.18
CA HIS A 69 -15.59 11.42 -10.83
C HIS A 69 -14.36 10.58 -11.14
N ALA A 70 -13.72 10.90 -12.27
CA ALA A 70 -12.42 10.32 -12.57
C ALA A 70 -11.37 10.85 -11.59
N LEU A 71 -10.48 9.97 -11.14
CA LEU A 71 -9.33 10.35 -10.32
C LEU A 71 -8.14 10.64 -11.24
N GLY A 72 -7.48 11.77 -11.03
CA GLY A 72 -6.25 12.13 -11.74
C GLY A 72 -5.03 11.74 -10.92
N LEU A 73 -3.99 11.20 -11.56
CA LEU A 73 -2.71 10.98 -10.89
C LEU A 73 -2.00 12.33 -10.71
N SER A 74 -1.61 12.64 -9.47
CA SER A 74 -0.91 13.87 -9.11
C SER A 74 0.23 13.58 -8.14
N ARG A 75 1.23 14.45 -8.11
CA ARG A 75 2.33 14.39 -7.15
C ARG A 75 2.08 15.38 -6.02
N ILE A 76 2.16 14.91 -4.79
CA ILE A 76 1.99 15.78 -3.62
C ILE A 76 3.16 16.78 -3.57
N PRO A 77 2.90 18.10 -3.41
CA PRO A 77 3.96 19.10 -3.30
C PRO A 77 4.91 18.79 -2.14
N ILE A 78 6.22 18.93 -2.35
CA ILE A 78 7.23 18.70 -1.30
C ILE A 78 7.09 19.75 -0.18
N SER A 79 6.65 20.96 -0.53
CA SER A 79 6.44 22.10 0.37
C SER A 79 5.18 22.01 1.24
N SER A 80 4.42 20.91 1.17
CA SER A 80 3.21 20.73 2.00
C SER A 80 3.52 20.41 3.47
N THR A 81 4.63 20.93 4.01
CA THR A 81 5.03 20.80 5.41
C THR A 81 3.95 21.42 6.30
N GLY A 82 3.08 20.59 6.85
CA GLY A 82 1.94 20.98 7.69
C GLY A 82 0.57 20.49 7.23
N LEU A 83 0.44 19.99 6.00
CA LEU A 83 -0.78 19.35 5.49
C LEU A 83 -0.56 17.83 5.42
N SER A 84 -1.23 17.07 6.29
CA SER A 84 -1.25 15.62 6.22
C SER A 84 -2.21 15.17 5.12
N TRP A 85 -1.68 14.59 4.06
CA TRP A 85 -2.47 13.87 3.07
C TRP A 85 -2.65 12.44 3.56
N THR A 86 -3.86 11.93 3.59
CA THR A 86 -4.16 10.58 4.06
C THR A 86 -4.96 9.86 2.99
N CYS A 87 -4.66 8.58 2.75
CA CYS A 87 -5.41 7.77 1.81
C CYS A 87 -6.79 7.44 2.39
N ASP A 88 -7.85 7.73 1.64
CA ASP A 88 -9.24 7.51 2.08
C ASP A 88 -9.54 6.03 2.33
N LEU A 89 -8.86 5.12 1.62
CA LEU A 89 -9.04 3.67 1.73
C LEU A 89 -8.31 3.06 2.91
N CYS A 90 -6.98 3.18 2.96
CA CYS A 90 -6.17 2.50 3.97
C CYS A 90 -5.90 3.34 5.22
N ARG A 91 -6.20 4.66 5.18
CA ARG A 91 -5.94 5.62 6.26
C ARG A 91 -4.47 5.83 6.62
N GLU A 92 -3.56 5.33 5.80
CA GLU A 92 -2.14 5.60 5.91
C GLU A 92 -1.77 6.93 5.24
N ASP A 93 -0.68 7.53 5.70
CA ASP A 93 -0.19 8.81 5.18
C ASP A 93 0.28 8.71 3.72
N CYS A 94 -0.03 9.75 2.96
CA CYS A 94 0.51 10.02 1.64
C CYS A 94 1.63 11.04 1.81
N GLY A 95 2.86 10.57 2.02
CA GLY A 95 4.00 11.44 2.31
C GLY A 95 4.29 12.47 1.19
N PRO A 96 4.92 13.61 1.52
CA PRO A 96 5.29 14.64 0.55
C PRO A 96 6.08 14.07 -0.63
N GLY A 97 5.82 14.57 -1.84
CA GLY A 97 6.48 14.10 -3.05
C GLY A 97 5.97 12.76 -3.61
N SER A 98 5.07 12.06 -2.91
CA SER A 98 4.47 10.80 -3.39
C SER A 98 3.41 11.05 -4.45
N PHE A 99 3.24 10.09 -5.35
CA PHE A 99 2.11 10.09 -6.30
C PHE A 99 0.85 9.53 -5.65
N VAL A 100 -0.29 10.17 -5.93
CA VAL A 100 -1.63 9.77 -5.48
C VAL A 100 -2.62 9.94 -6.61
N TYR A 101 -3.70 9.17 -6.59
CA TYR A 101 -4.88 9.49 -7.37
C TYR A 101 -5.78 10.39 -6.55
N CYS A 102 -6.15 11.54 -7.11
CA CYS A 102 -6.99 12.51 -6.44
C CYS A 102 -8.18 12.96 -7.30
N CYS A 103 -9.33 13.18 -6.65
CA CYS A 103 -10.45 13.90 -7.22
C CYS A 103 -10.38 15.37 -6.78
N ALA A 104 -10.13 16.29 -7.71
CA ALA A 104 -10.03 17.72 -7.40
C ALA A 104 -11.36 18.30 -6.86
N GLN A 105 -12.50 17.70 -7.22
CA GLN A 105 -13.83 18.19 -6.82
C GLN A 105 -14.21 17.76 -5.40
N CYS A 106 -13.88 16.52 -5.03
CA CYS A 106 -14.31 15.93 -3.77
C CYS A 106 -13.20 15.87 -2.72
N GLY A 107 -11.95 16.12 -3.10
CA GLY A 107 -10.80 15.92 -2.22
C GLY A 107 -10.51 14.45 -1.89
N PHE A 108 -11.10 13.51 -2.63
CA PHE A 108 -10.87 12.08 -2.46
C PHE A 108 -9.45 11.72 -2.91
N VAL A 109 -8.67 11.08 -2.06
CA VAL A 109 -7.24 10.78 -2.25
C VAL A 109 -6.97 9.31 -1.96
N VAL A 110 -6.32 8.61 -2.88
CA VAL A 110 -5.92 7.21 -2.70
C VAL A 110 -4.52 6.95 -3.25
N HIS A 111 -3.77 6.07 -2.57
CA HIS A 111 -2.50 5.59 -3.12
C HIS A 111 -2.73 4.84 -4.44
N PRO A 112 -1.79 4.88 -5.40
CA PRO A 112 -1.90 4.10 -6.63
C PRO A 112 -2.10 2.60 -6.36
N LEU A 113 -1.44 2.03 -5.35
CA LEU A 113 -1.66 0.63 -4.99
C LEU A 113 -3.04 0.34 -4.40
N CYS A 114 -3.64 1.30 -3.68
CA CYS A 114 -4.98 1.13 -3.16
C CYS A 114 -6.03 1.05 -4.27
N THR A 115 -5.75 1.57 -5.47
CA THR A 115 -6.66 1.44 -6.62
C THR A 115 -6.70 0.04 -7.20
N LEU A 116 -5.78 -0.84 -6.79
CA LEU A 116 -5.69 -2.23 -7.22
C LEU A 116 -6.46 -3.18 -6.30
N LEU A 117 -6.96 -2.69 -5.17
CA LEU A 117 -7.70 -3.51 -4.24
C LEU A 117 -9.01 -3.98 -4.90
N PRO A 118 -9.32 -5.28 -4.84
CA PRO A 118 -10.54 -5.79 -5.44
C PRO A 118 -11.76 -5.30 -4.64
N GLN A 119 -12.81 -4.93 -5.35
CA GLN A 119 -14.09 -4.55 -4.74
C GLN A 119 -14.74 -5.74 -4.00
N VAL A 120 -14.49 -6.97 -4.45
CA VAL A 120 -15.06 -8.19 -3.88
C VAL A 120 -13.96 -9.22 -3.66
N ILE A 121 -13.94 -9.86 -2.50
CA ILE A 121 -12.99 -10.92 -2.17
C ILE A 121 -13.71 -12.16 -1.64
N HIS A 122 -13.02 -13.29 -1.77
CA HIS A 122 -13.30 -14.50 -1.01
C HIS A 122 -12.24 -14.62 0.08
N SER A 123 -12.65 -14.76 1.34
CA SER A 123 -11.71 -14.85 2.47
C SER A 123 -11.76 -16.26 3.06
N SER A 124 -10.58 -16.82 3.37
CA SER A 124 -10.47 -18.08 4.10
C SER A 124 -11.04 -18.01 5.52
N LEU A 125 -11.18 -16.81 6.09
CA LEU A 125 -11.79 -16.60 7.41
C LEU A 125 -13.33 -16.59 7.35
N HIS A 126 -13.92 -16.45 6.16
CA HIS A 126 -15.36 -16.45 5.93
C HIS A 126 -15.69 -17.02 4.56
N ILE A 127 -15.50 -18.33 4.42
CA ILE A 127 -15.60 -19.03 3.13
C ILE A 127 -17.02 -19.10 2.56
N GLN A 128 -18.05 -18.92 3.40
CA GLN A 128 -19.44 -19.11 3.01
C GLN A 128 -19.93 -17.99 2.08
N HIS A 129 -19.38 -16.78 2.20
CA HIS A 129 -19.85 -15.62 1.47
C HIS A 129 -18.70 -14.74 0.98
N TYR A 130 -18.98 -13.98 -0.07
CA TYR A 130 -18.09 -12.94 -0.53
C TYR A 130 -18.14 -11.72 0.40
N LEU A 131 -16.99 -11.06 0.54
CA LEU A 131 -16.89 -9.80 1.24
C LEU A 131 -16.74 -8.68 0.22
N HIS A 132 -17.49 -7.59 0.43
CA HIS A 132 -17.48 -6.41 -0.42
C HIS A 132 -16.73 -5.28 0.28
N MET A 133 -15.90 -4.55 -0.45
CA MET A 133 -15.28 -3.32 0.03
C MET A 133 -16.32 -2.20 0.05
N VAL A 134 -16.66 -1.74 1.26
CA VAL A 134 -17.73 -0.75 1.47
C VAL A 134 -17.29 0.29 2.50
N PRO A 135 -17.85 1.51 2.43
CA PRO A 135 -17.72 2.49 3.50
C PRO A 135 -18.71 2.13 4.61
N ALA A 136 -18.23 1.81 5.81
CA ALA A 136 -19.07 1.51 6.97
C ALA A 136 -18.32 1.75 8.29
N THR A 137 -19.02 1.55 9.40
CA THR A 137 -18.43 1.53 10.75
C THR A 137 -18.54 0.14 11.35
N GLY A 138 -17.58 -0.23 12.20
CA GLY A 138 -17.65 -1.48 12.95
C GLY A 138 -16.29 -1.90 13.47
N ASN A 139 -16.23 -3.15 13.94
CA ASN A 139 -15.00 -3.80 14.40
C ASN A 139 -14.66 -4.96 13.48
N CYS A 140 -13.36 -5.23 13.36
CA CYS A 140 -12.86 -6.36 12.59
C CYS A 140 -13.15 -7.66 13.32
N SER A 141 -13.75 -8.62 12.63
CA SER A 141 -14.00 -9.97 13.14
C SER A 141 -12.71 -10.75 13.39
N GLY A 142 -11.61 -10.39 12.71
CA GLY A 142 -10.30 -11.02 12.86
C GLY A 142 -9.51 -10.51 14.07
N CYS A 143 -9.25 -9.20 14.15
CA CYS A 143 -8.42 -8.61 15.21
C CYS A 143 -9.20 -7.88 16.31
N ARG A 144 -10.52 -7.75 16.21
CA ARG A 144 -11.42 -7.05 17.15
C ARG A 144 -11.25 -5.53 17.26
N GLU A 145 -10.24 -4.97 16.61
CA GLU A 145 -10.03 -3.52 16.55
C GLU A 145 -11.04 -2.78 15.68
N ALA A 146 -11.16 -1.47 15.91
CA ALA A 146 -12.01 -0.58 15.13
C ALA A 146 -11.59 -0.55 13.66
N LEU A 147 -12.58 -0.54 12.77
CA LEU A 147 -12.37 -0.50 11.33
C LEU A 147 -12.25 0.95 10.83
N PRO A 148 -11.38 1.20 9.84
CA PRO A 148 -11.47 2.43 9.06
C PRO A 148 -12.77 2.46 8.25
N VAL A 149 -13.10 3.62 7.67
CA VAL A 149 -14.31 3.79 6.86
C VAL A 149 -14.40 2.71 5.79
N TRP A 150 -13.34 2.48 5.01
CA TRP A 150 -13.32 1.46 3.97
C TRP A 150 -12.77 0.13 4.48
N HIS A 151 -13.60 -0.90 4.43
CA HIS A 151 -13.22 -2.26 4.85
C HIS A 151 -14.05 -3.32 4.11
N TYR A 152 -13.67 -4.59 4.25
CA TYR A 152 -14.40 -5.70 3.66
C TYR A 152 -15.52 -6.15 4.58
N ARG A 153 -16.76 -6.23 4.06
CA ARG A 153 -17.95 -6.61 4.82
C ARG A 153 -18.75 -7.68 4.09
N CYS A 154 -19.23 -8.66 4.85
CA CYS A 154 -20.27 -9.58 4.38
C CYS A 154 -21.64 -8.90 4.44
N GLY A 155 -22.43 -8.98 3.37
CA GLY A 155 -23.79 -8.45 3.36
C GLY A 155 -24.79 -9.29 4.16
N LEU A 156 -24.46 -10.55 4.44
CA LEU A 156 -25.36 -11.55 5.05
C LEU A 156 -25.00 -11.87 6.50
N CYS A 157 -23.75 -11.62 6.90
CA CYS A 157 -23.26 -11.90 8.24
C CYS A 157 -22.74 -10.61 8.89
N ALA A 158 -22.72 -10.57 10.22
CA ALA A 158 -21.99 -9.54 10.98
C ALA A 158 -20.47 -9.79 10.93
N PHE A 159 -19.92 -9.94 9.73
CA PHE A 159 -18.53 -10.29 9.48
C PHE A 159 -17.84 -9.18 8.69
N ASN A 160 -16.84 -8.56 9.30
CA ASN A 160 -16.09 -7.46 8.73
C ASN A 160 -14.59 -7.72 8.90
N LEU A 161 -13.77 -7.30 7.94
CA LEU A 161 -12.32 -7.41 8.02
C LEU A 161 -11.67 -6.12 7.58
N HIS A 162 -10.63 -5.69 8.31
CA HIS A 162 -9.66 -4.75 7.75
C HIS A 162 -9.14 -5.32 6.44
N ILE A 163 -8.78 -4.44 5.51
CA ILE A 163 -8.04 -4.83 4.28
C ILE A 163 -6.83 -5.71 4.68
N ALA A 164 -6.15 -5.32 5.76
CA ALA A 164 -5.06 -6.03 6.42
C ALA A 164 -5.35 -7.46 6.89
N CYS A 165 -6.57 -7.71 7.37
CA CYS A 165 -6.91 -8.95 8.07
C CYS A 165 -7.43 -10.04 7.14
N VAL A 166 -7.53 -9.78 5.83
CA VAL A 166 -8.04 -10.71 4.82
C VAL A 166 -7.31 -12.06 4.84
N SER A 167 -6.01 -12.06 5.13
CA SER A 167 -5.16 -13.27 5.14
C SER A 167 -4.98 -13.91 6.53
N GLY A 168 -5.75 -13.52 7.56
CA GLY A 168 -5.68 -14.19 8.86
C GLY A 168 -4.47 -13.86 9.73
N GLY A 169 -3.70 -12.82 9.38
CA GLY A 169 -2.63 -12.28 10.23
C GLY A 169 -3.19 -11.52 11.43
N GLY A 170 -3.83 -12.24 12.36
CA GLY A 170 -4.22 -11.69 13.66
C GLY A 170 -2.99 -11.52 14.53
N GLY A 171 -2.61 -10.27 14.80
CA GLY A 171 -1.71 -9.97 15.92
C GLY A 171 -2.40 -10.43 17.20
N GLY A 172 -1.79 -11.39 17.89
CA GLY A 172 -2.22 -11.80 19.23
C GLY A 172 -2.03 -10.64 20.20
N GLY A 173 -3.14 -10.04 20.63
CA GLY A 173 -3.22 -9.16 21.79
C GLY A 173 -3.97 -9.87 22.90
N GLY A 174 -3.30 -10.77 23.62
CA GLY A 174 -3.79 -11.32 24.88
C GLY A 174 -3.39 -10.40 26.03
N GLY A 175 -4.35 -9.74 26.66
CA GLY A 175 -4.16 -9.01 27.91
C GLY A 175 -4.48 -9.86 29.14
N GLY A 176 -3.64 -9.74 30.18
CA GLY A 176 -4.10 -9.56 31.57
C GLY A 176 -3.81 -10.63 32.64
N GLY A 177 -2.96 -10.27 33.61
CA GLY A 177 -3.00 -10.65 35.05
C GLY A 177 -1.67 -11.22 35.60
N GLY A 178 -1.01 -10.74 36.66
CA GLY A 178 -1.17 -9.62 37.60
C GLY A 178 -0.08 -9.72 38.70
N GLY A 179 0.26 -8.60 39.38
CA GLY A 179 0.86 -8.60 40.72
C GLY A 179 2.23 -7.91 40.93
N GLY A 180 2.22 -6.78 41.67
CA GLY A 180 3.26 -6.49 42.68
C GLY A 180 4.32 -5.39 42.42
N GLY A 181 4.09 -4.18 42.96
CA GLY A 181 5.04 -3.48 43.84
C GLY A 181 6.21 -2.65 43.26
N GLY A 182 6.07 -1.31 43.33
CA GLY A 182 7.09 -0.41 43.91
C GLY A 182 8.14 0.25 42.99
N GLY A 183 8.26 1.58 43.12
CA GLY A 183 9.48 2.35 42.80
C GLY A 183 9.36 3.33 41.63
N GLY A 184 9.66 4.61 41.86
CA GLY A 184 9.43 5.73 40.93
C GLY A 184 10.57 6.05 39.95
N GLY A 185 10.34 7.08 39.13
CA GLY A 185 11.33 7.68 38.22
C GLY A 185 10.73 8.06 36.87
N GLY A 186 10.72 9.36 36.54
CA GLY A 186 10.10 9.90 35.33
C GLY A 186 10.89 9.69 34.03
N GLY A 187 10.20 9.81 32.90
CA GLY A 187 10.78 9.88 31.55
C GLY A 187 9.72 9.71 30.47
N SER A 188 9.40 10.80 29.76
CA SER A 188 8.52 10.80 28.59
C SER A 188 9.17 10.06 27.41
N GLY A 189 8.51 9.04 26.88
CA GLY A 189 8.91 8.33 25.66
C GLY A 189 7.68 7.99 24.82
N VAL A 190 7.55 8.65 23.66
CA VAL A 190 6.50 8.41 22.67
C VAL A 190 6.73 7.06 21.96
N GLY A 191 6.10 5.99 22.45
CA GLY A 191 6.08 4.68 21.84
C GLY A 191 4.99 4.54 20.77
N GLY A 192 5.28 4.97 19.55
CA GLY A 192 4.41 4.79 18.38
C GLY A 192 4.45 3.37 17.82
N SER A 193 3.34 2.66 17.98
CA SER A 193 2.88 1.40 17.34
C SER A 193 3.65 0.86 16.09
N ASN A 194 4.47 -0.18 16.30
CA ASN A 194 5.15 -0.96 15.24
C ASN A 194 4.25 -1.92 14.42
N LEU A 195 2.94 -2.00 14.71
CA LEU A 195 2.02 -2.94 14.05
C LEU A 195 1.43 -2.41 12.73
N GLY A 196 1.20 -1.09 12.62
CA GLY A 196 0.72 -0.46 11.38
C GLY A 196 1.72 -0.59 10.21
N ASN A 197 3.01 -0.52 10.52
CA ASN A 197 4.10 -0.52 9.54
C ASN A 197 4.33 -1.89 8.85
N ARG A 198 4.05 -3.01 9.53
CA ARG A 198 4.21 -4.37 8.96
C ARG A 198 3.03 -4.77 8.07
N VAL A 199 1.86 -4.26 8.40
CA VAL A 199 0.59 -4.58 7.78
C VAL A 199 0.38 -3.79 6.48
N ALA A 200 0.72 -2.49 6.46
CA ALA A 200 0.76 -1.70 5.24
C ALA A 200 1.71 -2.32 4.19
N LYS A 201 2.90 -2.79 4.61
CA LYS A 201 3.87 -3.49 3.74
C LYS A 201 3.33 -4.80 3.15
N TYR A 202 2.49 -5.53 3.88
CA TYR A 202 1.90 -6.79 3.40
C TYR A 202 0.82 -6.54 2.34
N LEU A 203 -0.02 -5.52 2.54
CA LEU A 203 -1.08 -5.11 1.60
C LEU A 203 -0.53 -4.53 0.31
N ILE A 204 0.53 -3.74 0.43
CA ILE A 204 1.36 -3.29 -0.67
C ILE A 204 1.85 -4.53 -1.42
N LYS A 205 2.52 -5.50 -0.77
CA LYS A 205 3.04 -6.73 -1.41
C LYS A 205 1.97 -7.58 -2.12
N GLN A 206 0.75 -7.71 -1.57
CA GLN A 206 -0.28 -8.56 -2.18
C GLN A 206 -1.06 -7.86 -3.29
N SER A 207 -1.31 -6.56 -3.17
CA SER A 207 -1.81 -5.74 -4.29
C SER A 207 -0.78 -5.68 -5.42
N PHE A 208 0.52 -5.61 -5.10
CA PHE A 208 1.60 -5.79 -6.08
C PHE A 208 1.55 -7.15 -6.75
N LYS A 209 1.39 -8.24 -5.98
CA LYS A 209 1.32 -9.59 -6.57
C LYS A 209 0.18 -9.68 -7.57
N LEU A 210 -1.02 -9.17 -7.22
CA LEU A 210 -2.17 -9.13 -8.12
C LEU A 210 -1.93 -8.21 -9.34
N ALA A 211 -1.27 -7.06 -9.17
CA ALA A 211 -0.92 -6.16 -10.27
C ALA A 211 0.10 -6.80 -11.23
N ILE A 212 1.10 -7.44 -10.66
CA ILE A 212 2.18 -8.13 -11.37
C ILE A 212 1.59 -9.33 -12.10
N ASP A 213 0.73 -10.13 -11.46
CA ASP A 213 0.05 -11.26 -12.10
C ASP A 213 -0.88 -10.77 -13.22
N ALA A 214 -1.60 -9.66 -13.04
CA ALA A 214 -2.42 -9.04 -14.10
C ALA A 214 -1.57 -8.50 -15.27
N ALA A 215 -0.43 -7.87 -14.98
CA ALA A 215 0.47 -7.31 -15.99
C ALA A 215 1.30 -8.37 -16.73
N THR A 216 1.56 -9.52 -16.10
CA THR A 216 2.40 -10.60 -16.64
C THR A 216 1.61 -11.84 -17.07
N GLY A 217 0.27 -11.79 -17.02
CA GLY A 217 -0.58 -12.96 -17.31
C GLY A 217 -0.34 -14.13 -16.34
N GLY A 218 0.07 -13.86 -15.10
CA GLY A 218 0.38 -14.84 -14.06
C GLY A 218 1.80 -15.42 -14.10
N MET A 219 2.66 -15.00 -15.04
CA MET A 219 4.02 -15.55 -15.18
C MET A 219 5.00 -15.12 -14.08
N ALA A 220 4.73 -14.01 -13.39
CA ALA A 220 5.63 -13.49 -12.36
C ALA A 220 5.37 -14.03 -10.94
N SER A 221 4.32 -14.83 -10.70
CA SER A 221 4.11 -15.48 -9.41
C SER A 221 5.24 -16.47 -9.04
N ALA A 222 6.07 -16.91 -9.99
CA ALA A 222 7.23 -17.77 -9.72
C ALA A 222 8.47 -17.00 -9.22
N VAL A 223 8.53 -15.67 -9.36
CA VAL A 223 9.74 -14.87 -9.10
C VAL A 223 9.80 -14.31 -7.67
N MET A 224 8.68 -14.28 -6.93
CA MET A 224 8.64 -13.75 -5.55
C MET A 224 9.08 -14.75 -4.46
N GLY A 225 9.83 -15.80 -4.83
CA GLY A 225 10.43 -16.78 -3.91
C GLY A 225 11.82 -16.42 -3.38
N VAL A 226 12.40 -15.27 -3.75
CA VAL A 226 13.75 -14.88 -3.34
C VAL A 226 13.74 -13.48 -2.73
N LEU A 227 13.27 -13.38 -1.48
CA LEU A 227 13.77 -12.38 -0.55
C LEU A 227 14.46 -13.17 0.57
N PRO A 228 15.78 -13.03 0.78
CA PRO A 228 16.45 -13.68 1.88
C PRO A 228 15.83 -13.21 3.20
N ALA A 229 15.58 -14.17 4.09
CA ALA A 229 15.22 -13.90 5.47
C ALA A 229 16.29 -12.98 6.07
N ASP A 230 15.84 -11.92 6.75
CA ASP A 230 16.70 -11.08 7.57
C ASP A 230 17.39 -12.00 8.61
N SER A 231 18.70 -12.22 8.44
CA SER A 231 19.55 -12.80 9.47
C SER A 231 19.90 -11.70 10.46
N ASP A 232 19.05 -11.52 11.46
CA ASP A 232 19.46 -10.91 12.72
C ASP A 232 20.28 -11.94 13.49
N ASP A 233 21.62 -11.84 13.39
CA ASP A 233 22.51 -12.39 14.41
C ASP A 233 23.62 -11.37 14.66
N TYR A 234 23.43 -10.60 15.73
CA TYR A 234 24.49 -9.93 16.45
C TYR A 234 24.58 -10.64 17.79
N SER A 235 25.49 -11.62 17.88
CA SER A 235 26.33 -11.92 19.06
C SER A 235 27.44 -12.88 18.68
#